data_AF-A0AA40CAX4-F1
#
_entry.id   AF-A0AA40CAX4-F1
#
_cell.length_a   1.000
_cell.length_b   1.000
_cell.length_c   1.000
_cell.angle_alpha   90.00
_cell.angle_beta   90.00
_cell.angle_gamma   90.00
#
_symmetry.space_group_name_H-M   'P 1'
#
loop_
_entity.id
_entity.type
_entity.pdbx_description
1 polymer ?
#
loop_
_entity_poly.entity_id
_entity_poly.type
_entity_poly.pdbx_seq_one_letter_code
_entity_poly.pdbx_strand_id
1 'polypeptide(L)'
;MDAFLDLSSTNWSYYSIPVAFMLIMVPHSYASVAAGKSYDLANPRKTEEHLAKDTTVDKVKFKRIIRAKAAANNGFETIGLYAAAVVAANVAGVPVQSINQLALLHLATRAVYNYIYVVLQDNARVAPLRSLVWMASLGASFALFIKAGNAVN
;
A
#
# COMPACT_ATOMS: atom_id res chain seq x y z
N MET A 1 20.52 -22.00 -10.41
CA MET A 1 19.19 -21.59 -10.89
C MET A 1 18.80 -20.44 -9.98
N ASP A 2 19.19 -19.23 -10.36
CA ASP A 2 19.08 -18.06 -9.47
C ASP A 2 17.60 -17.79 -9.25
N ALA A 3 17.16 -17.90 -8.00
CA ALA A 3 15.82 -17.51 -7.64
C ALA A 3 15.65 -16.04 -8.04
N PHE A 4 14.60 -15.75 -8.81
CA PHE A 4 14.28 -14.40 -9.29
C PHE A 4 14.17 -13.36 -8.15
N LEU A 5 14.07 -13.83 -6.91
CA LEU A 5 14.25 -13.07 -5.67
C LEU A 5 15.11 -13.89 -4.70
N ASP A 6 16.42 -13.65 -4.64
CA ASP A 6 17.25 -14.15 -3.55
C ASP A 6 16.95 -13.36 -2.28
N LEU A 7 16.23 -14.00 -1.36
CA LEU A 7 15.87 -13.40 -0.08
C LEU A 7 17.02 -13.45 0.93
N SER A 8 18.05 -14.28 0.71
CA SER A 8 19.06 -14.63 1.70
C SER A 8 20.38 -13.87 1.58
N SER A 9 20.94 -13.74 0.38
CA SER A 9 22.27 -13.14 0.19
C SER A 9 22.22 -11.65 -0.16
N THR A 10 21.19 -11.22 -0.91
CA THR A 10 21.09 -9.86 -1.44
C THR A 10 20.05 -9.05 -0.65
N ASN A 11 20.47 -7.92 -0.11
CA ASN A 11 19.58 -7.06 0.64
C ASN A 11 18.83 -6.09 -0.29
N TRP A 12 17.65 -6.50 -0.74
CA TRP A 12 16.81 -5.67 -1.62
C TRP A 12 15.78 -4.84 -0.84
N SER A 13 15.76 -4.92 0.50
CA SER A 13 14.77 -4.25 1.34
C SER A 13 14.72 -2.73 1.13
N TYR A 14 15.82 -2.06 0.76
CA TYR A 14 15.75 -0.64 0.42
C TYR A 14 14.95 -0.35 -0.85
N TYR A 15 15.01 -1.24 -1.85
CA TYR A 15 14.22 -1.13 -3.08
C TYR A 15 12.73 -1.41 -2.84
N SER A 16 12.37 -2.07 -1.74
CA SER A 16 10.96 -2.27 -1.41
C SER A 16 10.25 -0.96 -1.07
N ILE A 17 10.96 0.05 -0.57
CA ILE A 17 10.39 1.36 -0.22
C ILE A 17 9.82 2.08 -1.46
N PRO A 18 10.58 2.32 -2.55
CA PRO A 18 10.03 2.92 -3.75
C PRO A 18 8.98 2.01 -4.42
N VAL A 19 9.10 0.68 -4.35
CA VAL A 19 8.06 -0.23 -4.85
C VAL A 19 6.77 -0.07 -4.05
N ALA A 20 6.84 0.05 -2.72
CA ALA A 20 5.68 0.32 -1.87
C ALA A 20 5.03 1.66 -2.23
N PHE A 21 5.84 2.70 -2.50
CA PHE A 21 5.33 3.98 -3.00
C PHE A 21 4.58 3.82 -4.33
N MET A 22 5.15 3.06 -5.27
CA MET A 22 4.50 2.79 -6.55
C MET A 22 3.16 2.03 -6.38
N LEU A 23 3.09 1.08 -5.44
CA LEU A 23 1.83 0.41 -5.10
C LEU A 23 0.76 1.38 -4.56
N ILE A 24 1.14 2.48 -3.91
CA ILE A 24 0.21 3.55 -3.49
C ILE A 24 -0.22 4.40 -4.68
N MET A 25 0.71 4.65 -5.61
CA MET A 25 0.42 5.43 -6.82
C MET A 25 -0.55 4.73 -7.77
N VAL A 26 -0.64 3.40 -7.77
CA VAL A 26 -1.59 2.64 -8.61
C VAL A 26 -3.06 3.04 -8.35
N PRO A 27 -3.62 2.92 -7.14
CA PRO A 27 -5.00 3.34 -6.88
C PRO A 27 -5.18 4.86 -7.01
N HIS A 28 -4.16 5.67 -6.69
CA HIS A 28 -4.21 7.12 -6.89
C HIS A 28 -4.37 7.50 -8.37
N SER A 29 -3.59 6.87 -9.24
CA SER A 29 -3.62 7.07 -10.69
C SER A 29 -4.94 6.54 -11.27
N TYR A 30 -5.38 5.36 -10.84
CA TYR A 30 -6.69 4.82 -11.22
C TYR A 30 -7.82 5.80 -10.89
N ALA A 31 -7.87 6.34 -9.66
CA ALA A 31 -8.89 7.28 -9.24
C ALA A 31 -8.91 8.55 -10.12
N SER A 32 -7.72 9.09 -10.41
CA SER A 32 -7.57 10.32 -11.20
C SER A 32 -8.01 10.12 -12.66
N VAL A 33 -7.57 9.02 -13.29
CA VAL A 33 -7.96 8.68 -14.66
C VAL A 33 -9.44 8.33 -14.76
N ALA A 34 -9.95 7.53 -13.82
CA ALA A 34 -11.32 7.07 -13.84
C ALA A 34 -12.34 8.19 -13.58
N ALA A 35 -11.94 9.23 -12.82
CA ALA A 35 -12.76 10.41 -12.59
C ALA A 35 -12.98 11.28 -13.85
N GLY A 36 -12.12 11.17 -14.86
CA GLY A 36 -12.33 11.83 -16.15
C GLY A 36 -12.55 13.34 -16.00
N LYS A 37 -13.70 13.84 -16.48
CA LYS A 37 -14.06 15.28 -16.42
C LYS A 37 -14.22 15.81 -15.00
N SER A 38 -14.49 14.95 -14.02
CA SER A 38 -14.61 15.35 -12.61
C SER A 38 -13.23 15.59 -11.96
N TYR A 39 -12.13 15.20 -12.62
CA TYR A 39 -10.77 15.47 -12.18
C TYR A 39 -10.29 16.84 -12.69
N ASP A 40 -10.18 17.80 -11.78
CA ASP A 40 -9.59 19.11 -12.06
C ASP A 40 -8.11 19.11 -11.68
N LEU A 41 -7.22 19.30 -12.66
CA LEU A 41 -5.77 19.33 -12.44
C LEU A 41 -5.32 20.51 -11.58
N ALA A 42 -6.04 21.63 -11.60
CA ALA A 42 -5.74 22.78 -10.74
C ALA A 42 -6.21 22.55 -9.30
N ASN A 43 -7.25 21.73 -9.11
CA ASN A 43 -7.82 21.43 -7.78
C ASN A 43 -8.05 19.92 -7.57
N PRO A 44 -7.00 19.07 -7.64
CA PRO A 44 -7.15 17.61 -7.67
C PRO A 44 -7.76 17.04 -6.38
N ARG A 45 -7.64 17.77 -5.27
CA ARG A 45 -8.25 17.41 -3.98
C ARG A 45 -9.78 17.52 -3.99
N LYS A 46 -10.37 18.35 -4.86
CA LYS A 46 -11.83 18.52 -4.99
C LYS A 46 -12.51 17.45 -5.84
N THR A 47 -11.76 16.48 -6.38
CA THR A 47 -12.30 15.41 -7.24
C THR A 47 -13.51 14.68 -6.62
N GLU A 48 -13.55 14.48 -5.30
CA GLU A 48 -14.70 13.81 -4.64
C GLU A 48 -15.95 14.68 -4.65
N GLU A 49 -15.80 15.98 -4.41
CA GLU A 49 -16.89 16.95 -4.46
C GLU A 49 -17.45 17.04 -5.89
N HIS A 50 -16.56 17.08 -6.90
CA HIS A 50 -16.96 17.10 -8.30
C HIS A 50 -17.68 15.81 -8.70
N LEU A 51 -17.16 14.65 -8.30
CA LEU A 51 -17.78 13.36 -8.56
C LEU A 51 -19.16 13.24 -7.91
N ALA A 52 -19.35 13.79 -6.71
CA ALA A 52 -20.64 13.74 -6.03
C ALA A 52 -21.74 14.53 -6.76
N LYS A 53 -21.36 15.52 -7.56
CA LYS A 53 -22.27 16.34 -8.39
C LYS A 53 -22.46 15.77 -9.80
N ASP A 54 -21.62 14.82 -10.22
CA ASP A 54 -21.64 14.24 -11.56
C ASP A 54 -22.65 13.08 -11.63
N THR A 55 -23.82 13.36 -12.22
CA THR A 55 -24.89 12.36 -12.41
C THR A 55 -24.64 11.39 -13.56
N THR A 56 -23.57 11.59 -14.34
CA THR A 56 -23.24 10.74 -15.51
C THR A 56 -22.38 9.54 -15.13
N VAL A 57 -21.79 9.53 -13.94
CA VAL A 57 -20.94 8.44 -13.46
C VAL A 57 -21.78 7.34 -12.82
N ASP A 58 -21.64 6.11 -13.32
CA ASP A 58 -22.28 4.94 -12.72
C ASP A 58 -21.92 4.76 -11.24
N LYS A 59 -22.89 4.28 -10.43
CA LYS A 59 -22.75 4.14 -8.97
C LYS A 59 -21.60 3.20 -8.58
N VAL A 60 -21.36 2.11 -9.33
CA VAL A 60 -20.26 1.19 -9.05
C VAL A 60 -18.93 1.89 -9.32
N LYS A 61 -18.82 2.57 -10.47
CA LYS A 61 -17.62 3.34 -10.83
C LYS A 61 -17.33 4.44 -9.81
N PHE A 62 -18.34 5.21 -9.41
CA PHE A 62 -18.24 6.22 -8.36
C PHE A 62 -17.64 5.63 -7.08
N LYS A 63 -18.21 4.54 -6.56
CA LYS A 63 -17.73 3.88 -5.34
C LYS A 63 -16.30 3.36 -5.48
N ARG A 64 -15.92 2.79 -6.64
CA ARG A 64 -14.55 2.34 -6.90
C ARG A 64 -13.54 3.50 -6.84
N ILE A 65 -13.88 4.66 -7.41
CA ILE A 65 -13.02 5.85 -7.38
C ILE A 65 -12.81 6.33 -5.94
N ILE A 66 -13.89 6.46 -5.16
CA ILE A 66 -13.80 6.86 -3.74
C ILE A 66 -12.93 5.89 -2.94
N ARG A 67 -13.12 4.57 -3.12
CA ARG A 67 -12.30 3.57 -2.43
C ARG A 67 -10.84 3.60 -2.86
N ALA A 68 -10.56 3.87 -4.13
CA ALA A 68 -9.18 4.01 -4.63
C ALA A 68 -8.47 5.24 -4.04
N LYS A 69 -9.16 6.39 -3.92
CA LYS A 69 -8.63 7.54 -3.20
C LYS A 69 -8.35 7.23 -1.74
N ALA A 70 -9.28 6.56 -1.06
CA ALA A 70 -9.11 6.14 0.33
C ALA A 70 -7.92 5.16 0.50
N ALA A 71 -7.77 4.20 -0.41
CA ALA A 71 -6.65 3.26 -0.41
C ALA A 71 -5.30 3.96 -0.60
N ALA A 72 -5.22 4.95 -1.50
CA ALA A 72 -4.03 5.76 -1.70
C ALA A 72 -3.69 6.59 -0.46
N ASN A 73 -4.67 7.29 0.14
CA ASN A 73 -4.46 8.06 1.36
C ASN A 73 -3.95 7.19 2.51
N ASN A 74 -4.56 6.03 2.74
CA ASN A 74 -4.09 5.07 3.74
C ASN A 74 -2.64 4.62 3.48
N GLY A 75 -2.29 4.42 2.21
CA GLY A 75 -0.92 4.14 1.80
C GLY A 75 0.04 5.25 2.21
N PHE A 76 -0.27 6.50 1.85
CA PHE A 76 0.55 7.67 2.18
C PHE A 76 0.69 7.90 3.69
N GLU A 77 -0.35 7.64 4.47
CA GLU A 77 -0.31 7.74 5.94
C GLU A 77 0.63 6.71 6.58
N THR A 78 0.82 5.55 5.95
CA THR A 78 1.53 4.40 6.56
C THR A 78 2.89 4.11 5.94
N ILE A 79 3.23 4.68 4.79
CA ILE A 79 4.53 4.45 4.13
C ILE A 79 5.71 4.96 4.96
N GLY A 80 5.55 6.07 5.67
CA GLY A 80 6.60 6.61 6.53
C GLY A 80 7.00 5.63 7.64
N LEU A 81 6.01 4.98 8.26
CA LEU A 81 6.23 3.94 9.26
C LEU A 81 6.98 2.73 8.69
N TYR A 82 6.59 2.28 7.50
CA TYR A 82 7.25 1.16 6.82
C TYR A 82 8.70 1.47 6.44
N ALA A 83 8.93 2.64 5.81
CA ALA A 83 10.27 3.06 5.41
C ALA A 83 11.19 3.18 6.63
N ALA A 84 10.71 3.79 7.72
CA ALA A 84 11.44 3.88 8.98
C ALA A 84 11.77 2.49 9.55
N ALA A 85 10.83 1.54 9.50
CA ALA A 85 11.04 0.19 10.00
C ALA A 85 12.13 -0.58 9.21
N VAL A 86 12.10 -0.47 7.88
CA VAL A 86 13.12 -1.06 7.00
C VAL A 86 14.49 -0.47 7.30
N VAL A 87 14.61 0.86 7.37
CA VAL A 87 15.88 1.54 7.67
C VAL A 87 16.39 1.14 9.06
N ALA A 88 15.53 1.14 10.07
CA ALA A 88 15.90 0.78 11.44
C ALA A 88 16.41 -0.67 11.53
N ALA A 89 15.72 -1.64 10.93
CA ALA A 89 16.13 -3.04 10.94
C ALA A 89 17.49 -3.25 10.25
N ASN A 90 17.74 -2.53 9.14
CA ASN A 90 19.02 -2.59 8.45
C ASN A 90 20.16 -1.99 9.29
N VAL A 91 19.95 -0.81 9.87
CA VAL A 91 20.96 -0.13 10.71
C VAL A 91 21.27 -0.94 11.96
N ALA A 92 20.27 -1.60 12.54
CA ALA A 92 20.42 -2.48 13.69
C ALA A 92 21.11 -3.83 13.38
N GLY A 93 21.40 -4.13 12.11
CA GLY A 93 22.06 -5.39 11.73
C GLY A 93 21.16 -6.62 11.81
N VAL A 94 19.83 -6.47 11.68
CA VAL A 94 18.90 -7.60 11.60
C VAL A 94 19.25 -8.49 10.39
N PRO A 95 19.17 -9.84 10.50
CA PRO A 95 19.51 -10.72 9.38
C PRO A 95 18.74 -10.38 8.10
N VAL A 96 19.46 -10.21 6.99
CA VAL A 96 18.93 -9.79 5.66
C VAL A 96 17.72 -10.61 5.25
N GLN A 97 17.76 -11.93 5.46
CA GLN A 97 16.65 -12.83 5.16
C GLN A 97 15.35 -12.44 5.90
N SER A 98 15.43 -12.09 7.18
CA SER A 98 14.27 -11.62 7.96
C SER A 98 13.74 -10.30 7.42
N ILE A 99 14.62 -9.36 7.08
CA ILE A 99 14.22 -8.05 6.55
C ILE A 99 13.51 -8.21 5.21
N ASN A 100 14.12 -8.96 4.28
CA ASN A 100 13.57 -9.21 2.95
C ASN A 100 12.22 -9.93 3.00
N GLN A 101 12.04 -10.92 3.89
CA GLN A 101 10.76 -11.62 4.06
C GLN A 101 9.65 -10.68 4.55
N LEU A 102 9.95 -9.83 5.53
CA LEU A 102 8.98 -8.85 6.05
C LEU A 102 8.70 -7.73 5.04
N ALA A 103 9.70 -7.31 4.28
CA ALA A 103 9.52 -6.38 3.17
C ALA A 103 8.61 -6.96 2.09
N LEU A 104 8.83 -8.22 1.70
CA LEU A 104 7.98 -8.92 0.73
C LEU A 104 6.55 -9.06 1.22
N LEU A 105 6.37 -9.45 2.49
CA LEU A 105 5.06 -9.53 3.13
C LEU A 105 4.34 -8.18 3.07
N HIS A 106 5.02 -7.09 3.38
CA HIS A 106 4.45 -5.75 3.31
C HIS A 106 3.99 -5.40 1.87
N LEU A 107 4.82 -5.64 0.87
CA LEU A 107 4.48 -5.37 -0.53
C LEU A 107 3.30 -6.22 -1.01
N ALA A 108 3.33 -7.52 -0.73
CA ALA A 108 2.28 -8.45 -1.12
C ALA A 108 0.94 -8.08 -0.47
N THR A 109 0.94 -7.83 0.84
CA THR A 109 -0.26 -7.40 1.56
C THR A 109 -0.78 -6.06 1.06
N ARG A 110 0.10 -5.10 0.72
CA ARG A 110 -0.33 -3.81 0.15
C ARG A 110 -1.01 -3.98 -1.22
N ALA A 111 -0.45 -4.82 -2.10
CA ALA A 111 -1.04 -5.11 -3.40
C ALA A 111 -2.43 -5.78 -3.24
N VAL A 112 -2.53 -6.79 -2.37
CA VAL A 112 -3.78 -7.49 -2.08
C VAL A 112 -4.82 -6.57 -1.45
N TYR A 113 -4.42 -5.72 -0.49
CA TYR A 113 -5.28 -4.71 0.13
C TYR A 113 -5.90 -3.79 -0.91
N ASN A 114 -5.08 -3.23 -1.80
CA ASN A 114 -5.54 -2.33 -2.86
C ASN A 114 -6.54 -3.03 -3.79
N TYR A 115 -6.26 -4.28 -4.17
CA TYR A 115 -7.16 -5.05 -5.03
C TYR A 115 -8.50 -5.36 -4.35
N ILE A 116 -8.46 -5.81 -3.09
CA ILE A 116 -9.69 -6.07 -2.31
C ILE A 116 -10.52 -4.80 -2.21
N TYR A 117 -9.89 -3.70 -1.79
CA TYR A 117 -10.63 -2.50 -1.45
C TYR A 117 -11.21 -1.80 -2.69
N VAL A 118 -10.44 -1.73 -3.78
CA VAL A 118 -10.87 -1.04 -5.00
C VAL A 118 -11.84 -1.92 -5.79
N VAL A 119 -11.51 -3.19 -6.01
CA VAL A 119 -12.21 -4.06 -6.97
C VAL A 119 -13.19 -5.01 -6.27
N LEU A 120 -12.72 -5.86 -5.34
CA LEU A 120 -13.55 -6.93 -4.80
C LEU A 120 -14.65 -6.44 -3.85
N GLN A 121 -14.48 -5.28 -3.23
CA GLN A 121 -15.46 -4.68 -2.32
C GLN A 121 -16.71 -4.11 -3.03
N ASP A 122 -16.89 -4.37 -4.32
CA ASP A 122 -18.23 -4.29 -4.91
C ASP A 122 -19.17 -5.29 -4.24
N ASN A 123 -18.65 -6.43 -3.79
CA ASN A 123 -19.32 -7.31 -2.85
C ASN A 123 -18.98 -6.90 -1.41
N ALA A 124 -19.96 -6.34 -0.69
CA ALA A 124 -19.78 -5.86 0.68
C ALA A 124 -19.30 -6.94 1.67
N ARG A 125 -19.55 -8.23 1.39
CA ARG A 125 -19.10 -9.34 2.25
C ARG A 125 -17.57 -9.48 2.32
N VAL A 126 -16.85 -8.93 1.35
CA VAL A 126 -15.38 -8.98 1.27
C VAL A 126 -14.74 -7.85 2.08
N ALA A 127 -15.51 -6.85 2.51
CA ALA A 127 -14.99 -5.68 3.22
C ALA A 127 -14.14 -5.99 4.47
N PRO A 128 -14.44 -7.02 5.30
CA PRO A 128 -13.58 -7.35 6.44
C PRO A 128 -12.18 -7.85 6.06
N LEU A 129 -12.02 -8.49 4.90
CA LEU A 129 -10.74 -9.06 4.47
C LEU A 129 -9.67 -7.98 4.27
N ARG A 130 -10.05 -6.77 3.83
CA ARG A 130 -9.09 -5.67 3.68
C ARG A 130 -8.45 -5.30 5.02
N SER A 131 -9.21 -5.35 6.12
CA SER A 131 -8.69 -5.00 7.45
C SER A 131 -7.69 -6.04 7.93
N LEU A 132 -7.96 -7.33 7.69
CA LEU A 132 -7.02 -8.41 8.01
C LEU A 132 -5.70 -8.25 7.23
N VAL A 133 -5.79 -8.00 5.92
CA VAL A 133 -4.60 -7.81 5.07
C VAL A 133 -3.84 -6.54 5.46
N TRP A 134 -4.55 -5.46 5.81
CA TRP A 134 -3.93 -4.23 6.30
C TRP A 134 -3.20 -4.44 7.62
N MET A 135 -3.79 -5.18 8.56
CA MET A 135 -3.12 -5.53 9.83
C MET A 135 -1.86 -6.37 9.59
N ALA A 136 -1.84 -7.26 8.61
CA ALA A 136 -0.63 -8.01 8.24
C ALA A 136 0.47 -7.08 7.69
N SER A 137 0.11 -6.10 6.86
CA SER A 137 1.04 -5.07 6.36
C SER A 137 1.65 -4.23 7.49
N LEU A 138 0.81 -3.84 8.46
CA LEU A 138 1.24 -3.09 9.65
C LEU A 138 2.10 -3.95 10.58
N GLY A 139 1.71 -5.21 10.78
CA GLY A 139 2.43 -6.20 11.57
C GLY A 139 3.83 -6.46 11.02
N ALA A 140 4.01 -6.44 9.70
CA ALA A 140 5.34 -6.54 9.09
C ALA A 140 6.25 -5.38 9.49
N SER A 141 5.73 -4.14 9.46
CA SER A 141 6.48 -2.95 9.91
C SER A 141 6.81 -3.02 11.40
N PHE A 142 5.87 -3.44 12.25
CA PHE A 142 6.14 -3.59 13.68
C PHE A 142 7.14 -4.71 13.97
N ALA A 143 7.07 -5.84 13.27
CA ALA A 143 8.03 -6.92 13.40
C ALA A 143 9.46 -6.48 13.03
N LEU A 144 9.61 -5.63 12.00
CA LEU A 144 10.89 -5.02 11.64
C LEU A 144 11.44 -4.16 12.79
N PHE A 145 10.62 -3.28 13.39
CA PHE A 145 11.04 -2.47 14.54
C PHE A 145 11.39 -3.32 15.77
N ILE A 146 10.58 -4.33 16.09
CA ILE A 146 10.85 -5.22 17.23
C ILE A 146 12.17 -5.97 17.01
N LYS A 147 12.40 -6.51 15.80
CA LYS A 147 13.66 -7.17 15.46
C LYS A 147 14.85 -6.20 15.53
N ALA A 148 14.68 -4.95 15.08
CA ALA A 148 15.69 -3.92 15.20
C ALA A 148 16.05 -3.65 16.67
N GLY A 149 15.04 -3.49 17.53
CA GLY A 149 15.23 -3.31 18.97
C GLY A 149 15.95 -4.49 19.61
N ASN A 150 15.57 -5.73 19.27
CA ASN A 150 16.22 -6.93 19.81
C ASN A 150 17.66 -7.12 19.34
N ALA A 151 18.06 -6.53 18.22
CA ALA A 151 19.42 -6.67 17.69
C ALA A 151 20.43 -5.70 18.34
N VAL A 152 19.94 -4.66 19.04
CA VAL A 152 20.78 -3.63 19.68
C VAL A 152 20.75 -3.69 21.22
N ASN A 153 20.03 -4.65 21.80
CA ASN A 153 20.03 -4.96 23.23
C ASN A 153 20.84 -6.23 23.49
#